data_AF-A0AAE4SFY5-F1
#
_entry.id   AF-A0AAE4SFY5-F1
#
_cell.length_a   1.000
_cell.length_b   1.000
_cell.length_c   1.000
_cell.angle_alpha   90.00
_cell.angle_beta   90.00
_cell.angle_gamma   90.00
#
_symmetry.space_group_name_H-M   'P 1'
#
loop_
_entity.id
_entity.type
_entity.pdbx_description
1 polymer ?
#
loop_
_entity_poly.entity_id
_entity_poly.type
_entity_poly.pdbx_seq_one_letter_code
_entity_poly.pdbx_strand_id
1 'polypeptide(L)'
;MSFKLTKTFDANLVSPDTGLSLGKQQVTVDLTCSIALITITTDGTARATITSSVGDGTPVQTDIFEFSYSMSSGLGIYEQALAQILASEKYAGAVAN
;
A
#
# COMPACT_ATOMS: atom_id res chain seq x y z
N MET A 1 -10.39 -2.80 5.49
CA MET A 1 -9.79 -1.63 6.16
C MET A 1 -8.88 -0.93 5.17
N SER A 2 -8.88 0.39 5.09
CA SER A 2 -8.17 1.12 4.01
C SER A 2 -7.46 2.38 4.53
N PHE A 3 -6.52 2.87 3.72
CA PHE A 3 -5.75 4.07 3.98
C PHE A 3 -5.39 4.75 2.65
N LYS A 4 -5.05 6.03 2.70
CA LYS A 4 -4.51 6.78 1.58
C LYS A 4 -3.00 6.92 1.71
N LEU A 5 -2.31 6.96 0.57
CA LEU A 5 -0.87 7.15 0.51
C LEU A 5 -0.49 7.96 -0.72
N THR A 6 0.13 9.11 -0.52
CA THR A 6 0.69 9.91 -1.61
C THR A 6 2.09 9.41 -1.94
N LYS A 7 2.34 9.05 -3.21
CA LYS A 7 3.65 8.57 -3.69
C LYS A 7 4.09 9.41 -4.89
N THR A 8 5.37 9.76 -4.89
CA THR A 8 6.03 10.37 -6.05
C THR A 8 6.95 9.36 -6.70
N PHE A 9 6.88 9.22 -8.02
CA PHE A 9 7.77 8.37 -8.81
C PHE A 9 8.27 9.10 -10.05
N ASP A 10 9.46 8.72 -10.51
CA ASP A 10 9.99 9.18 -11.78
C ASP A 10 9.34 8.37 -12.92
N ALA A 11 8.54 9.04 -13.74
CA ALA A 11 8.03 8.49 -14.99
C ALA A 11 8.97 8.84 -16.15
N ASN A 12 9.19 7.89 -17.06
CA ASN A 12 9.83 8.19 -18.33
C ASN A 12 8.82 8.90 -19.24
N LEU A 13 9.18 10.09 -19.70
CA LEU A 13 8.44 10.78 -20.76
C LEU A 13 8.80 10.11 -22.07
N VAL A 14 7.81 9.59 -22.78
CA VAL A 14 7.99 8.99 -24.10
C VAL A 14 7.12 9.72 -25.11
N SER A 15 7.67 9.96 -26.30
CA SER A 15 6.89 10.42 -27.46
C SER A 15 5.84 9.35 -27.80
N PRO A 16 4.54 9.68 -27.84
CA PRO A 16 3.49 8.70 -28.13
C PRO A 16 3.64 8.03 -29.49
N ASP A 17 4.12 8.78 -30.49
CA ASP A 17 4.16 8.34 -31.88
C ASP A 17 5.44 7.56 -32.23
N THR A 18 6.53 7.83 -31.51
CA THR A 18 7.86 7.29 -31.84
C THR A 18 8.47 6.42 -30.75
N GLY A 19 7.88 6.41 -29.55
CA GLY A 19 8.42 5.71 -28.37
C GLY A 19 9.76 6.28 -27.87
N LEU A 20 10.24 7.39 -28.44
CA LEU A 20 11.50 8.02 -28.04
C LEU A 20 11.39 8.57 -26.62
N SER A 21 12.39 8.26 -25.79
CA SER A 21 12.52 8.86 -24.46
C SER A 21 12.83 10.35 -24.57
N LEU A 22 11.97 11.18 -24.02
CA LEU A 22 12.06 12.65 -24.00
C LEU A 22 12.61 13.19 -22.66
N GLY A 23 12.79 12.31 -21.66
CA GLY A 23 13.31 12.66 -20.35
C GLY A 23 12.58 11.95 -19.21
N LYS A 24 12.73 12.49 -18.00
CA LYS A 24 12.03 12.02 -16.79
C LYS A 24 11.15 13.13 -16.23
N GLN A 25 10.00 12.74 -15.71
CA GLN A 25 9.10 13.62 -14.97
C GLN A 25 8.76 12.99 -13.63
N GLN A 26 8.81 13.77 -12.56
CA GLN A 26 8.22 13.35 -11.28
C GLN A 26 6.71 13.45 -11.36
N VAL A 27 6.05 12.34 -11.05
CA VAL A 27 4.60 12.22 -11.00
C VAL A 27 4.23 11.87 -9.57
N THR A 28 3.38 12.70 -8.98
CA THR A 28 2.79 12.45 -7.66
C THR A 28 1.38 11.92 -7.83
N VAL A 29 1.07 10.80 -7.18
CA VAL A 29 -0.26 10.19 -7.21
C VAL A 29 -0.74 9.91 -5.79
N ASP A 30 -2.04 10.04 -5.61
CA ASP A 30 -2.72 9.57 -4.41
C ASP A 30 -3.23 8.15 -4.64
N LEU A 31 -2.74 7.22 -3.82
CA LEU A 31 -3.16 5.83 -3.82
C LEU A 31 -4.26 5.62 -2.78
N THR A 32 -5.30 4.90 -3.18
CA THR A 32 -6.21 4.26 -2.25
C THR A 32 -5.72 2.84 -2.01
N CYS A 33 -5.21 2.60 -0.80
CA CYS A 33 -4.69 1.30 -0.37
C CYS A 33 -5.70 0.59 0.54
N SER A 34 -5.77 -0.73 0.46
CA SER A 34 -6.66 -1.54 1.28
C SER A 34 -5.97 -2.81 1.75
N ILE A 35 -6.23 -3.18 3.01
CA ILE A 35 -5.88 -4.50 3.54
C ILE A 35 -6.96 -5.46 3.04
N ALA A 36 -6.62 -6.27 2.04
CA ALA A 36 -7.55 -7.15 1.34
C ALA A 36 -7.72 -8.51 2.04
N LEU A 37 -6.63 -9.04 2.60
CA LEU A 37 -6.60 -10.31 3.29
C LEU A 37 -5.54 -10.27 4.39
N ILE A 38 -5.82 -10.95 5.50
CA ILE A 38 -4.81 -11.26 6.51
C ILE A 38 -4.68 -12.77 6.62
N THR A 39 -3.45 -13.25 6.48
CA THR A 39 -3.10 -14.66 6.64
C THR A 39 -2.17 -14.80 7.84
N ILE A 40 -2.47 -15.75 8.73
CA ILE A 40 -1.59 -16.14 9.83
C ILE A 40 -0.89 -17.43 9.40
N THR A 41 0.43 -17.40 9.29
CA THR A 41 1.23 -18.58 8.93
C THR A 41 1.43 -19.49 10.13
N THR A 42 1.78 -20.75 9.89
CA THR A 42 1.94 -21.79 10.93
C THR A 42 3.07 -21.49 11.91
N ASP A 43 4.02 -20.63 11.54
CA ASP A 43 5.07 -20.10 12.42
C ASP A 43 4.59 -18.95 13.32
N GLY A 44 3.32 -18.54 13.20
CA GLY A 44 2.70 -17.48 14.00
C GLY A 44 2.85 -16.07 13.41
N THR A 45 3.46 -15.91 12.24
CA THR A 45 3.59 -14.60 11.59
C THR A 45 2.27 -14.17 10.95
N ALA A 46 1.86 -12.90 11.13
CA ALA A 46 0.71 -12.35 10.42
C ALA A 46 1.14 -11.53 9.21
N ARG A 47 0.46 -11.75 8.08
CA ARG A 47 0.73 -11.11 6.79
C ARG A 47 -0.53 -10.43 6.28
N ALA A 48 -0.46 -9.13 6.05
CA ALA A 48 -1.51 -8.33 5.42
C ALA A 48 -1.21 -8.15 3.93
N THR A 49 -2.10 -8.66 3.08
CA THR A 49 -2.07 -8.40 1.64
C THR A 49 -2.64 -7.03 1.36
N ILE A 50 -1.83 -6.16 0.75
CA ILE A 50 -2.23 -4.78 0.43
C ILE A 50 -2.52 -4.67 -1.06
N THR A 51 -3.73 -4.20 -1.38
CA THR A 51 -4.10 -3.78 -2.73
C THR A 51 -4.09 -2.27 -2.82
N SER A 52 -3.71 -1.73 -3.98
CA SER A 52 -3.70 -0.30 -4.25
C SER A 52 -4.34 0.02 -5.58
N SER A 53 -4.93 1.21 -5.67
CA SER A 53 -5.51 1.78 -6.88
C SER A 53 -5.24 3.28 -6.95
N VAL A 54 -5.19 3.83 -8.15
CA VAL A 54 -5.21 5.28 -8.40
C VAL A 54 -6.61 5.63 -8.89
N GLY A 55 -7.27 6.58 -8.23
CA GLY A 55 -8.64 7.00 -8.58
C GLY A 55 -9.64 5.84 -8.52
N ASP A 56 -10.41 5.65 -9.59
CA ASP A 56 -11.41 4.60 -9.80
C ASP A 56 -10.85 3.34 -10.48
N GLY A 57 -9.53 3.24 -10.63
CA GLY A 57 -8.87 2.09 -11.23
C GLY A 57 -9.05 0.80 -10.44
N THR A 58 -8.98 -0.35 -11.13
CA THR A 58 -9.06 -1.67 -10.49
C THR A 58 -7.93 -1.86 -9.47
N PRO A 59 -8.24 -2.18 -8.20
CA PRO A 59 -7.20 -2.45 -7.20
C PRO A 59 -6.36 -3.66 -7.59
N VAL A 60 -5.05 -3.52 -7.49
CA VAL A 60 -4.08 -4.59 -7.73
C VAL A 60 -3.28 -4.86 -6.45
N GLN A 61 -2.88 -6.11 -6.22
CA GLN A 61 -2.00 -6.43 -5.11
C GLN A 61 -0.63 -5.78 -5.35
N THR A 62 -0.22 -4.91 -4.43
CA THR A 62 1.04 -4.16 -4.53
C THR A 62 2.05 -4.54 -3.47
N ASP A 63 1.61 -5.13 -2.35
CA ASP A 63 2.50 -5.46 -1.25
C ASP A 63 1.97 -6.59 -0.34
N ILE A 64 2.87 -7.16 0.44
CA ILE A 64 2.57 -7.98 1.61
C ILE A 64 3.32 -7.38 2.81
N PHE A 65 2.56 -6.98 3.84
CA PHE A 65 3.10 -6.39 5.05
C PHE A 65 3.06 -7.40 6.20
N GLU A 66 4.22 -7.74 6.74
CA GLU A 66 4.31 -8.59 7.93
C GLU A 66 4.15 -7.74 9.19
N PHE A 67 3.39 -8.23 10.15
CA PHE A 67 3.12 -7.51 11.39
C PHE A 67 2.97 -8.48 12.56
N SER A 68 3.20 -7.98 13.78
CA SER A 68 2.92 -8.75 14.99
C SER A 68 1.46 -8.57 15.38
N TYR A 69 0.74 -9.65 15.66
CA TYR A 69 -0.62 -9.57 16.18
C TYR A 69 -0.69 -10.13 17.61
N SER A 70 -1.61 -9.60 18.40
CA SER A 70 -1.91 -10.10 19.73
C SER A 70 -3.41 -10.27 19.93
N MET A 71 -3.81 -11.46 20.39
CA MET A 71 -5.18 -11.77 20.77
C MET A 71 -5.61 -11.04 22.06
N SER A 72 -4.66 -10.55 22.86
CA SER A 72 -4.94 -9.82 24.11
C SER A 72 -5.01 -8.30 23.93
N SER A 73 -4.80 -7.79 22.71
CA SER A 73 -4.80 -6.34 22.44
C SER A 73 -6.17 -5.68 22.59
N GLY A 74 -7.25 -6.47 22.53
CA GLY A 74 -8.63 -5.96 22.46
C GLY A 74 -9.04 -5.37 21.11
N LEU A 75 -8.11 -5.32 20.13
CA LEU A 75 -8.34 -4.81 18.78
C LEU A 75 -8.55 -5.94 17.78
N GLY A 76 -9.36 -5.69 16.75
CA GLY A 76 -9.50 -6.59 15.61
C GLY A 76 -8.20 -6.72 14.82
N ILE A 77 -7.95 -7.88 14.21
CA ILE A 77 -6.68 -8.13 13.51
C ILE A 77 -6.41 -7.16 12.36
N TYR A 78 -7.45 -6.68 11.68
CA TYR A 78 -7.31 -5.64 10.65
C TYR A 78 -6.93 -4.29 11.26
N GLU A 79 -7.46 -3.93 12.43
CA GLU A 79 -7.12 -2.69 13.15
C GLU A 79 -5.67 -2.71 13.61
N GLN A 80 -5.22 -3.85 14.13
CA GLN A 80 -3.81 -4.04 14.51
C GLN A 80 -2.87 -3.93 13.31
N ALA A 81 -3.26 -4.50 12.16
CA ALA A 81 -2.49 -4.39 10.92
C ALA A 81 -2.44 -2.93 10.42
N LEU A 82 -3.58 -2.23 10.38
CA LEU A 82 -3.63 -0.83 9.96
C LEU A 82 -2.77 0.04 10.87
N ALA A 83 -2.86 -0.11 12.19
CA ALA A 83 -2.07 0.69 13.13
C ALA A 83 -0.56 0.54 12.87
N GLN A 84 -0.10 -0.68 12.61
CA GLN A 84 1.31 -0.94 12.31
C GLN A 84 1.73 -0.48 10.91
N ILE A 85 0.84 -0.55 9.92
CA ILE A 85 1.08 0.04 8.59
C ILE A 85 1.27 1.55 8.73
N LEU A 86 0.39 2.25 9.43
CA LEU A 86 0.47 3.70 9.62
C LEU A 86 1.71 4.12 10.43
N ALA A 87 2.23 3.25 11.29
CA ALA A 87 3.45 3.47 12.05
C ALA A 87 4.74 3.07 11.28
N SER A 88 4.62 2.42 10.11
CA SER A 88 5.77 1.92 9.35
C SER A 88 6.38 3.00 8.45
N GLU A 89 7.71 3.08 8.44
CA GLU A 89 8.46 3.96 7.54
C GLU A 89 8.16 3.70 6.05
N LYS A 90 7.88 2.44 5.68
CA LYS A 90 7.53 2.05 4.30
C LYS A 90 6.29 2.79 3.78
N TYR A 91 5.39 3.10 4.70
CA TYR A 91 4.10 3.76 4.48
C TYR A 91 4.08 5.15 5.11
N ALA A 92 5.24 5.79 5.28
CA ALA A 92 5.32 7.14 5.83
C ALA A 92 4.39 8.11 5.08
N GLY A 93 3.60 8.87 5.84
CA GLY A 93 2.58 9.76 5.30
C GLY A 93 1.24 9.09 4.98
N ALA A 94 1.08 7.78 5.23
CA ALA A 94 -0.21 7.12 5.12
C ALA A 94 -1.22 7.68 6.14
N VAL A 95 -2.48 7.79 5.72
CA VAL A 95 -3.58 8.28 6.57
C VAL A 95 -4.75 7.29 6.47
N ALA A 96 -5.28 6.87 7.61
CA ALA A 96 -6.48 6.01 7.66
C ALA A 96 -7.66 6.69 6.95
N ASN A 97 -8.47 5.89 6.25
CA ASN A 97 -9.76 6.34 5.74
C ASN A 97 -10.89 6.12 6.76
#